data_AF-A0A962L2L0-F1
#
_entry.id   AF-A0A962L2L0-F1
#
_cell.length_a   1.000
_cell.length_b   1.000
_cell.length_c   1.000
_cell.angle_alpha   90.00
_cell.angle_beta   90.00
_cell.angle_gamma   90.00
#
_symmetry.space_group_name_H-M   'P 1'
#
loop_
_entity.id
_entity.type
_entity.pdbx_description
1 polymer ?
#
loop_
_entity_poly.entity_id
_entity_poly.type
_entity_poly.pdbx_seq_one_letter_code
_entity_poly.pdbx_strand_id
1 'polypeptide(L)'
;MAEENFLHPRYWPTWVGYWLIWVVVRLPQRVRLFIGARLGDLARWLAVDRRRIVLRNIELCFPELDEQARARLVRDIFRSGGMSIIETAVAWLGRGSSVVGRMTIEGVEHLRAAQARGKGVILMGMHMQTLDLAGACLSQEIGLNVMYRANKNLLIEKIMTEGRKRLYPSAIERGDVRSVISSLSAGDIVWYGPDQDYGARNAVFVPFLGVPAATTTAASRIAKITGAAVVPITYLRVD
;
A
#
# COMPACT_ATOMS: atom_id res chain seq x y z
N MET A 1 -9.59 -21.14 -16.97
CA MET A 1 -10.50 -20.43 -16.06
C MET A 1 -11.78 -20.20 -16.83
N ALA A 2 -12.95 -20.59 -16.30
CA ALA A 2 -14.22 -20.22 -16.92
C ALA A 2 -14.24 -18.71 -17.16
N GLU A 3 -14.63 -18.27 -18.35
CA GLU A 3 -14.78 -16.84 -18.63
C GLU A 3 -15.82 -16.27 -17.68
N GLU A 4 -15.37 -15.56 -16.66
CA GLU A 4 -16.27 -14.91 -15.74
C GLU A 4 -17.07 -13.86 -16.49
N ASN A 5 -18.39 -14.02 -16.48
CA ASN A 5 -19.29 -13.03 -17.02
C ASN A 5 -19.36 -11.83 -16.05
N PHE A 6 -18.49 -10.85 -16.26
CA PHE A 6 -18.49 -9.59 -15.49
C PHE A 6 -19.70 -8.70 -15.74
N LEU A 7 -20.60 -9.05 -16.68
CA LEU A 7 -21.88 -8.35 -16.90
C LEU A 7 -23.00 -8.82 -15.96
N HIS A 8 -22.78 -9.90 -15.21
CA HIS A 8 -23.76 -10.42 -14.26
C HIS A 8 -24.18 -9.33 -13.24
N PRO A 9 -25.48 -9.22 -12.87
CA PRO A 9 -25.99 -8.16 -11.97
C PRO A 9 -25.23 -7.98 -10.65
N ARG A 10 -24.66 -9.06 -10.11
CA ARG A 10 -23.78 -9.02 -8.93
C ARG A 10 -22.61 -8.02 -9.03
N TYR A 11 -22.17 -7.71 -10.25
CA TYR A 11 -21.06 -6.78 -10.50
C TYR A 11 -21.52 -5.37 -10.85
N TRP A 12 -22.82 -5.11 -11.04
CA TRP A 12 -23.31 -3.77 -11.40
C TRP A 12 -22.90 -2.68 -10.39
N PRO A 13 -22.99 -2.89 -9.06
CA PRO A 13 -22.50 -1.89 -8.11
C PRO A 13 -21.00 -1.62 -8.26
N THR A 14 -20.23 -2.66 -8.61
CA THR A 14 -18.77 -2.54 -8.84
C THR A 14 -18.49 -1.76 -10.11
N TRP A 15 -19.26 -1.97 -11.19
CA TRP A 15 -19.14 -1.19 -12.42
C TRP A 15 -19.51 0.28 -12.24
N VAL A 16 -20.59 0.56 -11.49
CA VAL A 16 -20.97 1.94 -11.16
C VAL A 16 -19.85 2.61 -10.36
N GLY A 17 -19.33 1.95 -9.32
CA GLY A 17 -18.20 2.46 -8.55
C GLY A 17 -16.95 2.67 -9.40
N TYR A 18 -16.62 1.72 -10.28
CA TYR A 18 -15.51 1.84 -11.21
C TYR A 18 -15.67 3.05 -12.14
N TRP A 19 -16.85 3.25 -12.74
CA TRP A 19 -17.11 4.38 -13.63
C TRP A 19 -16.96 5.72 -12.90
N LEU A 20 -17.51 5.84 -11.68
CA LEU A 20 -17.36 7.03 -10.85
C LEU A 20 -15.89 7.34 -10.57
N ILE A 21 -15.12 6.33 -10.15
CA ILE A 21 -13.69 6.47 -9.90
C ILE A 21 -12.94 6.84 -11.19
N TRP A 22 -13.29 6.23 -12.32
CA TRP A 22 -12.70 6.50 -13.63
C TRP A 22 -12.91 7.94 -14.09
N VAL A 23 -14.07 8.53 -13.79
CA VAL A 23 -14.35 9.96 -14.01
C VAL A 23 -13.47 10.82 -13.09
N VAL A 24 -13.44 10.51 -11.79
CA VAL A 24 -12.65 11.28 -10.80
C VAL A 24 -11.17 11.30 -11.15
N VAL A 25 -10.59 10.17 -11.59
CA VAL A 25 -9.17 10.05 -11.96
C VAL A 25 -8.76 11.02 -13.08
N ARG A 26 -9.70 11.44 -13.94
CA ARG A 26 -9.48 12.39 -15.05
C ARG A 26 -9.57 13.86 -14.64
N LEU A 27 -10.04 14.16 -13.44
CA LEU A 27 -10.12 15.52 -12.94
C LEU A 27 -8.72 16.05 -12.56
N PRO A 28 -8.54 17.39 -12.51
CA PRO A 28 -7.30 17.99 -12.03
C PRO A 28 -6.91 17.50 -10.63
N GLN A 29 -5.61 17.43 -10.34
CA GLN A 29 -5.10 16.90 -9.05
C GLN A 29 -5.72 17.55 -7.82
N ARG A 30 -5.85 18.88 -7.81
CA ARG A 30 -6.47 19.61 -6.69
C ARG A 30 -7.91 19.16 -6.44
N VAL A 31 -8.68 18.92 -7.50
CA VAL A 31 -10.07 18.45 -7.41
C VAL A 31 -10.12 17.01 -6.91
N ARG A 32 -9.22 16.14 -7.40
CA ARG A 32 -9.09 14.75 -6.93
C ARG A 32 -8.81 14.66 -5.43
N LEU A 33 -7.82 15.42 -4.94
CA LEU A 33 -7.46 15.43 -3.53
C LEU A 33 -8.57 16.06 -2.67
N PHE A 34 -9.24 17.10 -3.17
CA PHE A 34 -10.38 17.69 -2.48
C PHE A 34 -11.53 16.67 -2.33
N ILE A 35 -11.91 15.97 -3.41
CA ILE A 35 -12.92 14.92 -3.37
C ILE A 35 -12.51 13.83 -2.39
N GLY A 36 -11.27 13.34 -2.47
CA GLY A 36 -10.73 12.34 -1.56
C GLY A 36 -10.82 12.78 -0.10
N ALA A 37 -10.38 13.99 0.23
CA ALA A 37 -10.46 14.52 1.59
C ALA A 37 -11.90 14.61 2.10
N ARG A 38 -12.86 15.02 1.26
CA ARG A 38 -14.29 15.07 1.61
C ARG A 38 -14.89 13.67 1.80
N LEU A 39 -14.51 12.70 0.97
CA LEU A 39 -14.88 11.30 1.17
C LEU A 39 -14.32 10.76 2.50
N GLY A 40 -13.09 11.16 2.86
CA GLY A 40 -12.49 10.87 4.15
C GLY A 40 -13.28 11.48 5.32
N ASP A 41 -13.68 12.74 5.20
CA ASP A 41 -14.53 13.42 6.20
C ASP A 41 -15.87 12.68 6.39
N LEU A 42 -16.50 12.25 5.30
CA LEU A 42 -17.74 11.46 5.34
C LEU A 42 -17.51 10.07 5.95
N ALA A 43 -16.45 9.37 5.55
CA ALA A 43 -16.09 8.06 6.07
C ALA A 43 -15.80 8.11 7.58
N ARG A 44 -15.22 9.19 8.09
CA ARG A 44 -15.03 9.39 9.53
C ARG A 44 -16.35 9.41 10.30
N TRP A 45 -17.41 9.92 9.70
CA TRP A 45 -18.74 9.96 10.31
C TRP A 45 -19.42 8.59 10.23
N LEU A 46 -19.37 7.93 9.07
CA LEU A 46 -20.05 6.66 8.80
C LEU A 46 -19.34 5.41 9.36
N ALA A 47 -18.01 5.35 9.27
CA ALA A 47 -17.22 4.19 9.66
C ALA A 47 -16.84 4.21 11.14
N VAL A 48 -17.86 4.11 12.00
CA VAL A 48 -17.73 4.25 13.47
C VAL A 48 -16.67 3.32 14.06
N ASP A 49 -16.65 2.05 13.67
CA ASP A 49 -15.68 1.07 14.18
C ASP A 49 -14.25 1.41 13.75
N ARG A 50 -14.06 1.85 12.50
CA ARG A 50 -12.74 2.28 12.00
C ARG A 50 -12.26 3.52 12.75
N ARG A 51 -13.15 4.47 13.02
CA ARG A 51 -12.82 5.67 13.81
C ARG A 51 -12.40 5.29 15.22
N ARG A 52 -13.11 4.34 15.86
CA ARG A 52 -12.76 3.84 17.20
C ARG A 52 -11.36 3.21 17.23
N ILE A 53 -11.04 2.38 16.23
CA ILE A 53 -9.70 1.76 16.14
C ILE A 53 -8.61 2.82 15.96
N VAL A 54 -8.79 3.77 15.05
CA VAL A 54 -7.81 4.85 14.82
C VAL A 54 -7.59 5.66 16.10
N LEU A 55 -8.67 6.06 16.78
CA LEU A 55 -8.57 6.78 18.04
C LEU A 55 -7.80 5.97 19.09
N ARG A 56 -8.14 4.68 19.26
CA ARG A 56 -7.47 3.82 20.24
C ARG A 56 -5.98 3.67 19.96
N ASN A 57 -5.60 3.50 18.69
CA ASN A 57 -4.19 3.43 18.32
C ASN A 57 -3.46 4.74 18.63
N ILE A 58 -4.09 5.89 18.40
CA ILE A 58 -3.49 7.19 18.74
C ILE A 58 -3.33 7.35 20.26
N GLU A 59 -4.34 6.99 21.05
CA GLU A 59 -4.26 7.07 22.52
C GLU A 59 -3.12 6.23 23.10
N LEU A 60 -2.87 5.06 22.50
CA LEU A 60 -1.84 4.14 22.94
C LEU A 60 -0.44 4.59 22.48
N CYS A 61 -0.31 5.00 21.22
CA CYS A 61 0.98 5.32 20.61
C CYS A 61 1.45 6.76 20.87
N PHE A 62 0.53 7.68 21.18
CA PHE A 62 0.79 9.11 21.39
C PHE A 62 0.07 9.61 22.65
N PRO A 63 0.40 9.06 23.84
CA PRO A 63 -0.28 9.39 25.09
C PRO A 63 -0.14 10.86 25.49
N GLU A 64 0.89 11.55 25.00
CA GLU A 64 1.18 12.96 25.23
C GLU A 64 0.20 13.93 24.55
N LEU A 65 -0.53 13.48 23.52
CA LEU A 65 -1.48 14.33 22.81
C LEU A 65 -2.74 14.56 23.64
N ASP A 66 -3.19 15.82 23.71
CA ASP A 66 -4.49 16.17 24.28
C ASP A 66 -5.67 15.72 23.39
N GLU A 67 -6.88 15.77 23.92
CA GLU A 67 -8.09 15.32 23.20
C GLU A 67 -8.30 16.07 21.88
N GLN A 68 -8.00 17.37 21.84
CA GLN A 68 -8.18 18.17 20.63
C GLN A 68 -7.17 17.81 19.55
N ALA A 69 -5.91 17.58 19.92
CA ALA A 69 -4.85 17.14 19.04
C ALA A 69 -5.14 15.74 18.50
N ARG A 70 -5.62 14.81 19.34
CA ARG A 70 -6.09 13.49 18.91
C ARG A 70 -7.24 13.61 17.90
N ALA A 71 -8.24 14.44 18.18
CA ALA A 71 -9.38 14.64 17.27
C ALA A 71 -8.96 15.24 15.92
N ARG A 72 -8.01 16.20 15.91
CA ARG A 72 -7.40 16.74 14.68
C ARG A 72 -6.66 15.66 13.90
N LEU A 73 -5.82 14.87 14.57
CA LEU A 73 -5.07 13.78 13.93
C LEU A 73 -6.00 12.71 13.33
N VAL A 74 -7.05 12.31 14.05
CA VAL A 74 -8.08 11.40 13.52
C VAL A 74 -8.69 11.99 12.24
N ARG A 75 -9.12 13.25 12.25
CA ARG A 75 -9.68 13.90 11.06
C ARG A 75 -8.70 13.86 9.89
N ASP A 76 -7.43 14.17 10.13
CA ASP A 76 -6.43 14.28 9.08
C ASP A 76 -6.04 12.90 8.52
N ILE A 77 -5.99 11.85 9.36
CA ILE A 77 -5.83 10.45 8.92
C ILE A 77 -6.98 10.04 8.00
N PHE A 78 -8.23 10.34 8.37
CA PHE A 78 -9.38 9.98 7.54
C PHE A 78 -9.38 10.73 6.21
N ARG A 79 -9.07 12.03 6.22
CA ARG A 79 -8.88 12.81 4.98
C ARG A 79 -7.79 12.22 4.10
N SER A 80 -6.64 11.88 4.68
CA SER A 80 -5.54 11.27 3.94
C SER A 80 -5.88 9.88 3.42
N GLY A 81 -6.69 9.10 4.14
CA GLY A 81 -7.21 7.82 3.66
C GLY A 81 -8.18 7.96 2.49
N GLY A 82 -9.05 8.97 2.51
CA GLY A 82 -9.89 9.28 1.36
C GLY A 82 -9.08 9.74 0.13
N MET A 83 -8.03 10.55 0.34
CA MET A 83 -7.07 10.91 -0.72
C MET A 83 -6.33 9.70 -1.28
N SER A 84 -5.89 8.78 -0.40
CA SER A 84 -5.22 7.53 -0.76
C SER A 84 -6.06 6.67 -1.71
N ILE A 85 -7.36 6.53 -1.47
CA ILE A 85 -8.26 5.77 -2.37
C ILE A 85 -8.22 6.34 -3.79
N ILE A 86 -8.22 7.67 -3.92
CA ILE A 86 -8.14 8.32 -5.22
C ILE A 86 -6.75 8.12 -5.85
N GLU A 87 -5.68 8.19 -5.07
CA GLU A 87 -4.31 7.97 -5.54
C GLU A 87 -4.06 6.53 -6.00
N THR A 88 -4.54 5.53 -5.27
CA THR A 88 -4.55 4.13 -5.68
C THR A 88 -5.29 3.97 -7.01
N ALA A 89 -6.45 4.62 -7.16
CA ALA A 89 -7.17 4.62 -8.42
C ALA A 89 -6.42 5.30 -9.56
N VAL A 90 -5.70 6.39 -9.29
CA VAL A 90 -4.82 7.05 -10.27
C VAL A 90 -3.71 6.11 -10.70
N ALA A 91 -3.08 5.38 -9.77
CA ALA A 91 -2.06 4.39 -10.11
C ALA A 91 -2.66 3.28 -10.98
N TRP A 92 -3.78 2.68 -10.59
CA TRP A 92 -4.33 1.53 -11.30
C TRP A 92 -5.02 1.89 -12.62
N LEU A 93 -5.70 3.03 -12.72
CA LEU A 93 -6.55 3.40 -13.87
C LEU A 93 -5.98 4.54 -14.72
N GLY A 94 -4.94 5.22 -14.22
CA GLY A 94 -4.27 6.28 -14.95
C GLY A 94 -3.54 5.76 -16.19
N ARG A 95 -3.05 6.69 -17.00
CA ARG A 95 -2.06 6.36 -18.04
C ARG A 95 -0.73 6.11 -17.33
N GLY A 96 -0.01 5.03 -17.64
CA GLY A 96 1.22 4.66 -16.91
C GLY A 96 2.25 5.78 -16.78
N SER A 97 2.36 6.67 -17.77
CA SER A 97 3.24 7.85 -17.74
C SER A 97 2.75 9.00 -16.86
N SER A 98 1.49 9.00 -16.42
CA SER A 98 0.89 10.11 -15.68
C SER A 98 1.38 10.25 -14.24
N VAL A 99 2.07 9.23 -13.71
CA VAL A 99 2.61 9.21 -12.35
C VAL A 99 4.12 9.54 -12.29
N VAL A 100 4.84 9.44 -13.42
CA VAL A 100 6.27 9.73 -13.52
C VAL A 100 6.53 11.23 -13.28
N GLY A 101 7.63 11.55 -12.59
CA GLY A 101 8.04 12.93 -12.29
C GLY A 101 7.23 13.63 -11.18
N ARG A 102 6.40 12.89 -10.43
CA ARG A 102 5.60 13.41 -9.30
C ARG A 102 6.16 13.05 -7.92
N MET A 103 7.38 12.53 -7.86
CA MET A 103 8.02 12.13 -6.60
C MET A 103 9.45 12.65 -6.55
N THR A 104 9.89 12.99 -5.34
CA THR A 104 11.31 13.14 -5.01
C THR A 104 11.74 11.88 -4.26
N ILE A 105 12.90 11.34 -4.63
CA ILE A 105 13.46 10.14 -3.98
C ILE A 105 14.74 10.55 -3.26
N GLU A 106 14.77 10.33 -1.96
CA GLU A 106 15.97 10.50 -1.13
C GLU A 106 16.48 9.12 -0.72
N GLY A 107 17.81 8.91 -0.76
CA GLY A 107 18.42 7.65 -0.34
C GLY A 107 18.39 6.52 -1.39
N VAL A 108 18.11 6.82 -2.66
CA VAL A 108 18.06 5.81 -3.74
C VAL A 108 19.38 5.09 -3.94
N GLU A 109 20.50 5.76 -3.65
CA GLU A 109 21.85 5.22 -3.69
C GLU A 109 22.04 4.03 -2.73
N HIS A 110 21.38 4.01 -1.57
CA HIS A 110 21.43 2.87 -0.65
C HIS A 110 20.76 1.64 -1.25
N LEU A 111 19.65 1.84 -1.97
CA LEU A 111 18.93 0.78 -2.65
C LEU A 111 19.74 0.23 -3.83
N ARG A 112 20.33 1.12 -4.64
CA ARG A 112 21.23 0.73 -5.74
C ARG A 112 22.46 -0.03 -5.24
N ALA A 113 23.08 0.42 -4.15
CA ALA A 113 24.21 -0.27 -3.53
C ALA A 113 23.82 -1.65 -3.00
N ALA A 114 22.63 -1.78 -2.40
CA ALA A 114 22.10 -3.07 -1.96
C ALA A 114 21.85 -4.02 -3.15
N GLN A 115 21.28 -3.52 -4.24
CA GLN A 115 21.03 -4.28 -5.47
C GLN A 115 22.33 -4.75 -6.14
N ALA A 116 23.37 -3.91 -6.14
CA ALA A 116 24.68 -4.25 -6.70
C ALA A 116 25.35 -5.47 -6.03
N ARG A 117 24.90 -5.89 -4.85
CA ARG A 117 25.36 -7.11 -4.18
C ARG A 117 24.86 -8.40 -4.86
N GLY A 118 23.88 -8.32 -5.75
CA GLY A 118 23.36 -9.46 -6.52
C GLY A 118 22.61 -10.51 -5.70
N LYS A 119 22.15 -10.18 -4.48
CA LYS A 119 21.41 -11.11 -3.57
C LYS A 119 19.95 -10.71 -3.35
N GLY A 120 19.43 -9.78 -4.15
CA GLY A 120 18.10 -9.22 -4.03
C GLY A 120 17.95 -8.24 -2.85
N VAL A 121 16.82 -7.54 -2.84
CA VAL A 121 16.51 -6.56 -1.80
C VAL A 121 15.07 -6.73 -1.32
N ILE A 122 14.91 -6.90 -0.01
CA ILE A 122 13.62 -6.73 0.66
C ILE A 122 13.47 -5.23 0.94
N LEU A 123 12.67 -4.56 0.13
CA LEU A 123 12.32 -3.17 0.32
C LEU A 123 11.20 -3.09 1.37
N MET A 124 11.58 -2.85 2.61
CA MET A 124 10.69 -2.94 3.76
C MET A 124 9.95 -1.63 3.98
N GLY A 125 8.65 -1.62 3.70
CA GLY A 125 7.77 -0.46 3.91
C GLY A 125 6.69 -0.72 4.95
N MET A 126 5.87 0.29 5.20
CA MET A 126 4.66 0.18 6.04
C MET A 126 3.43 0.59 5.22
N HIS A 127 2.24 0.13 5.58
CA HIS A 127 1.00 0.50 4.89
C HIS A 127 0.60 1.97 5.18
N MET A 128 1.37 2.91 4.65
CA MET A 128 1.09 4.35 4.68
C MET A 128 0.15 4.73 3.54
N GLN A 129 -0.52 5.88 3.69
CA GLN A 129 -1.63 6.28 2.83
C GLN A 129 -1.25 6.37 1.33
N THR A 130 -0.06 6.82 0.98
CA THR A 130 0.33 6.99 -0.44
C THR A 130 0.92 5.74 -1.09
N LEU A 131 0.81 4.55 -0.47
CA LEU A 131 1.49 3.32 -0.87
C LEU A 131 1.38 2.97 -2.36
N ASP A 132 0.17 2.80 -2.91
CA ASP A 132 0.04 2.32 -4.29
C ASP A 132 0.59 3.32 -5.31
N LEU A 133 0.45 4.63 -5.06
CA LEU A 133 0.99 5.67 -5.94
C LEU A 133 2.51 5.76 -5.81
N ALA A 134 3.04 5.81 -4.59
CA ALA A 134 4.48 5.86 -4.35
C ALA A 134 5.19 4.61 -4.89
N GLY A 135 4.61 3.43 -4.67
CA GLY A 135 5.11 2.17 -5.22
C GLY A 135 5.09 2.16 -6.75
N ALA A 136 4.03 2.70 -7.37
CA ALA A 136 3.93 2.81 -8.82
C ALA A 136 5.03 3.72 -9.37
N CYS A 137 5.19 4.92 -8.81
CA CYS A 137 6.24 5.84 -9.23
C CYS A 137 7.64 5.24 -9.04
N LEU A 138 7.91 4.65 -7.88
CA LEU A 138 9.20 4.03 -7.58
C LEU A 138 9.51 2.86 -8.52
N SER A 139 8.52 2.01 -8.80
CA SER A 139 8.71 0.89 -9.72
C SER A 139 9.07 1.34 -11.14
N GLN A 140 8.58 2.50 -11.59
CA GLN A 140 8.98 3.06 -12.88
C GLN A 140 10.43 3.56 -12.91
N GLU A 141 11.00 3.95 -11.76
CA GLU A 141 12.37 4.47 -11.66
C GLU A 141 13.42 3.36 -11.47
N ILE A 142 13.09 2.32 -10.70
CA ILE A 142 14.07 1.29 -10.29
C ILE A 142 13.62 -0.16 -10.52
N GLY A 143 12.36 -0.40 -10.85
CA GLY A 143 11.78 -1.73 -10.99
C GLY A 143 11.69 -2.50 -9.66
N LEU A 144 10.48 -2.82 -9.22
CA LEU A 144 10.30 -3.66 -8.02
C LEU A 144 9.08 -4.55 -8.11
N ASN A 145 9.18 -5.75 -7.55
CA ASN A 145 8.06 -6.65 -7.40
C ASN A 145 7.26 -6.28 -6.16
N VAL A 146 5.93 -6.40 -6.23
CA VAL A 146 5.04 -6.12 -5.09
C VAL A 146 4.31 -7.36 -4.64
N MET A 147 4.05 -7.47 -3.35
CA MET A 147 3.17 -8.49 -2.80
C MET A 147 1.73 -7.97 -2.71
N TYR A 148 0.75 -8.87 -2.87
CA TYR A 148 -0.64 -8.50 -2.72
C TYR A 148 -1.54 -9.62 -2.20
N ARG A 149 -2.77 -9.27 -1.79
CA ARG A 149 -3.83 -10.21 -1.43
C ARG A 149 -4.90 -10.21 -2.50
N ALA A 150 -5.27 -11.39 -3.01
CA ALA A 150 -6.38 -11.53 -3.95
C ALA A 150 -7.69 -10.95 -3.38
N ASN A 151 -8.39 -10.16 -4.20
CA ASN A 151 -9.68 -9.59 -3.83
C ASN A 151 -10.80 -10.63 -3.98
N LYS A 152 -11.75 -10.65 -3.04
CA LYS A 152 -12.93 -11.53 -3.12
C LYS A 152 -13.87 -11.16 -4.27
N ASN A 153 -13.90 -9.88 -4.65
CA ASN A 153 -14.62 -9.41 -5.82
C ASN A 153 -13.71 -9.53 -7.05
N LEU A 154 -14.03 -10.47 -7.93
CA LEU A 154 -13.17 -10.87 -9.04
C LEU A 154 -13.07 -9.79 -10.12
N LEU A 155 -14.05 -8.89 -10.22
CA LEU A 155 -13.93 -7.69 -11.06
C LEU A 155 -12.92 -6.69 -10.48
N ILE A 156 -12.93 -6.47 -9.16
CA ILE A 156 -11.90 -5.63 -8.51
C ILE A 156 -10.52 -6.27 -8.64
N GLU A 157 -10.42 -7.59 -8.46
CA GLU A 157 -9.17 -8.34 -8.68
C GLU A 157 -8.64 -8.14 -10.08
N LYS A 158 -9.49 -8.27 -11.11
CA LYS A 158 -9.11 -8.02 -12.50
C LYS A 158 -8.64 -6.59 -12.72
N ILE A 159 -9.36 -5.60 -12.21
CA ILE A 159 -8.98 -4.18 -12.34
C ILE A 159 -7.61 -3.91 -11.68
N MET A 160 -7.42 -4.39 -10.46
CA MET A 160 -6.18 -4.22 -9.68
C MET A 160 -4.99 -4.89 -10.37
N THR A 161 -5.14 -6.15 -10.79
CA THR A 161 -4.05 -6.91 -11.41
C THR A 161 -3.68 -6.38 -12.78
N GLU A 162 -4.64 -5.99 -13.62
CA GLU A 162 -4.36 -5.32 -14.90
C GLU A 162 -3.70 -3.95 -14.70
N GLY A 163 -4.08 -3.21 -13.66
CA GLY A 163 -3.38 -1.99 -13.25
C GLY A 163 -1.92 -2.25 -12.91
N ARG A 164 -1.67 -3.24 -12.03
CA ARG A 164 -0.32 -3.58 -11.56
C ARG A 164 0.60 -4.14 -12.63
N LYS A 165 0.10 -4.94 -13.58
CA LYS A 165 0.88 -5.48 -14.71
C LYS A 165 1.56 -4.37 -15.54
N ARG A 166 1.00 -3.17 -15.55
CA ARG A 166 1.56 -2.01 -16.27
C ARG A 166 2.61 -1.23 -15.47
N LEU A 167 2.62 -1.41 -14.15
CA LEU A 167 3.40 -0.60 -13.22
C LEU A 167 4.58 -1.36 -12.62
N TYR A 168 4.45 -2.67 -12.47
CA TYR A 168 5.40 -3.53 -11.77
C TYR A 168 5.85 -4.68 -12.67
N PRO A 169 7.12 -5.13 -12.59
CA PRO A 169 7.57 -6.34 -13.26
C PRO A 169 6.77 -7.58 -12.84
N SER A 170 6.44 -7.69 -11.55
CA SER A 170 5.58 -8.75 -11.03
C SER A 170 4.76 -8.32 -9.81
N ALA A 171 3.55 -8.85 -9.69
CA ALA A 171 2.69 -8.76 -8.51
C ALA A 171 2.46 -10.18 -7.95
N ILE A 172 3.07 -10.48 -6.82
CA ILE A 172 3.14 -11.82 -6.22
C ILE A 172 2.04 -11.95 -5.16
N GLU A 173 1.22 -13.00 -5.24
CA GLU A 173 0.20 -13.25 -4.20
C GLU A 173 0.90 -13.57 -2.86
N ARG A 174 0.40 -13.01 -1.75
CA ARG A 174 1.06 -13.07 -0.44
C ARG A 174 1.30 -14.48 0.11
N GLY A 175 0.53 -15.47 -0.33
CA GLY A 175 0.69 -16.88 0.02
C GLY A 175 1.75 -17.58 -0.82
N ASP A 176 2.18 -16.99 -1.94
CA ASP A 176 3.23 -17.51 -2.80
C ASP A 176 4.63 -17.05 -2.34
N VAL A 177 4.99 -17.52 -1.15
CA VAL A 177 6.31 -17.27 -0.56
C VAL A 177 7.45 -17.84 -1.42
N ARG A 178 7.17 -18.89 -2.22
CA ARG A 178 8.16 -19.49 -3.12
C ARG A 178 8.57 -18.51 -4.21
N SER A 179 7.60 -17.85 -4.85
CA SER A 179 7.89 -16.82 -5.85
C SER A 179 8.64 -15.63 -5.25
N VAL A 180 8.33 -15.21 -4.03
CA VAL A 180 9.10 -14.16 -3.32
C VAL A 180 10.57 -14.57 -3.13
N ILE A 181 10.82 -15.79 -2.64
CA ILE A 181 12.18 -16.31 -2.46
C ILE A 181 12.90 -16.41 -3.80
N SER A 182 12.21 -16.87 -4.85
CA SER A 182 12.78 -16.99 -6.20
C SER A 182 13.19 -15.64 -6.77
N SER A 183 12.31 -14.62 -6.70
CA SER A 183 12.62 -13.26 -7.15
C SER A 183 13.81 -12.66 -6.42
N LEU A 184 13.84 -12.76 -5.08
CA LEU A 184 14.96 -12.25 -4.29
C LEU A 184 16.28 -12.98 -4.63
N SER A 185 16.22 -14.30 -4.81
CA SER A 185 17.40 -15.10 -5.19
C SER A 185 17.91 -14.77 -6.59
N ALA A 186 17.03 -14.27 -7.48
CA ALA A 186 17.38 -13.77 -8.81
C ALA A 186 17.99 -12.36 -8.80
N GLY A 187 18.07 -11.70 -7.64
CA GLY A 187 18.59 -10.34 -7.52
C GLY A 187 17.53 -9.25 -7.53
N ASP A 188 16.24 -9.59 -7.61
CA ASP A 188 15.15 -8.62 -7.71
C ASP A 188 14.90 -7.89 -6.38
N ILE A 189 14.21 -6.76 -6.49
CA ILE A 189 13.66 -6.02 -5.37
C ILE A 189 12.22 -6.50 -5.13
N VAL A 190 11.87 -6.82 -3.87
CA VAL A 190 10.50 -7.14 -3.46
C VAL A 190 10.07 -6.20 -2.34
N TRP A 191 8.97 -5.47 -2.53
CA TRP A 191 8.35 -4.69 -1.46
C TRP A 191 7.64 -5.60 -0.45
N TYR A 192 7.94 -5.40 0.83
CA TYR A 192 7.38 -6.19 1.93
C TYR A 192 6.88 -5.28 3.07
N GLY A 193 5.61 -5.44 3.45
CA GLY A 193 4.99 -4.74 4.58
C GLY A 193 4.80 -5.64 5.81
N PRO A 194 5.65 -5.53 6.85
CA PRO A 194 5.58 -6.37 8.06
C PRO A 194 4.65 -5.81 9.16
N ASP A 195 3.95 -4.70 8.90
CA ASP A 195 3.22 -3.88 9.88
C ASP A 195 1.77 -4.34 10.14
N GLN A 196 1.37 -5.51 9.63
CA GLN A 196 0.06 -6.10 9.87
C GLN A 196 0.13 -7.24 10.88
N ASP A 197 -0.92 -7.34 11.70
CA ASP A 197 -1.11 -8.44 12.64
C ASP A 197 -1.65 -9.69 11.90
N TYR A 198 -0.88 -10.77 11.94
CA TYR A 198 -1.24 -12.10 11.42
C TYR A 198 -1.60 -13.11 12.53
N GLY A 199 -1.80 -12.62 13.74
CA GLY A 199 -1.99 -13.39 14.96
C GLY A 199 -0.67 -13.80 15.61
N ALA A 200 -0.75 -14.42 16.78
CA ALA A 200 0.42 -14.82 17.57
C ALA A 200 1.28 -15.91 16.90
N ARG A 201 0.74 -16.63 15.91
CA ARG A 201 1.46 -17.72 15.24
C ARG A 201 2.54 -17.14 14.32
N ASN A 202 3.80 -17.52 14.56
CA ASN A 202 4.98 -16.98 13.86
C ASN A 202 5.25 -15.48 14.08
N ALA A 203 4.70 -14.92 15.15
CA ALA A 203 4.97 -13.56 15.58
C ALA A 203 5.89 -13.53 16.80
N VAL A 204 6.61 -12.43 16.95
CA VAL A 204 7.25 -12.03 18.21
C VAL A 204 6.56 -10.78 18.72
N PHE A 205 6.36 -10.68 20.03
CA PHE A 205 5.84 -9.46 20.64
C PHE A 205 7.02 -8.53 20.94
N VAL A 206 7.07 -7.42 20.23
CA VAL A 206 8.09 -6.37 20.41
C VAL A 206 7.41 -5.01 20.54
N PRO A 207 8.03 -4.03 21.24
CA PRO A 207 7.45 -2.70 21.35
C PRO A 207 7.35 -2.01 19.98
N PHE A 208 6.14 -1.58 19.62
CA PHE A 208 5.88 -0.65 18.53
C PHE A 208 5.27 0.61 19.13
N LEU A 209 6.01 1.73 19.06
CA LEU A 209 5.65 2.99 19.73
C LEU A 209 5.32 2.80 21.22
N GLY A 210 6.14 2.00 21.91
CA GLY A 210 5.98 1.71 23.34
C GLY A 210 4.93 0.64 23.68
N VAL A 211 4.17 0.14 22.70
CA VAL A 211 3.12 -0.86 22.91
C VAL A 211 3.59 -2.24 22.43
N PRO A 212 3.54 -3.30 23.25
CA PRO A 212 3.84 -4.65 22.79
C PRO A 212 2.87 -5.06 21.67
N ALA A 213 3.40 -5.32 20.47
CA ALA A 213 2.62 -5.65 19.29
C ALA A 213 3.12 -6.94 18.64
N ALA A 214 2.18 -7.78 18.17
CA ALA A 214 2.50 -8.98 17.41
C ALA A 214 3.17 -8.58 16.08
N THR A 215 4.45 -8.93 15.93
CA THR A 215 5.26 -8.57 14.76
C THR A 215 5.70 -9.82 14.02
N THR A 216 5.42 -9.88 12.72
CA THR A 216 5.76 -11.05 11.90
C THR A 216 7.27 -11.26 11.78
N THR A 217 7.71 -12.52 11.89
CA THR A 217 9.13 -12.89 11.69
C THR A 217 9.47 -13.22 10.24
N ALA A 218 8.49 -13.16 9.33
CA ALA A 218 8.65 -13.62 7.95
C ALA A 218 9.76 -12.87 7.18
N ALA A 219 9.82 -11.53 7.28
CA ALA A 219 10.87 -10.75 6.61
C ALA A 219 12.28 -11.19 7.01
N SER A 220 12.53 -11.37 8.32
CA SER A 220 13.83 -11.84 8.82
C SER A 220 14.18 -13.26 8.34
N ARG A 221 13.19 -14.15 8.26
CA ARG A 221 13.38 -15.53 7.78
C ARG A 221 13.70 -15.54 6.29
N ILE A 222 12.96 -14.76 5.50
CA ILE A 222 13.19 -14.64 4.06
C ILE A 222 14.59 -14.06 3.81
N ALA A 223 14.98 -12.97 4.49
CA ALA A 223 16.30 -12.37 4.39
C ALA A 223 17.43 -13.38 4.69
N LYS A 224 17.25 -14.21 5.72
CA LYS A 224 18.23 -15.25 6.10
C LYS A 224 18.36 -16.35 5.03
N ILE A 225 17.25 -16.72 4.39
CA ILE A 225 17.23 -17.75 3.34
C ILE A 225 17.89 -17.24 2.05
N THR A 226 17.55 -16.03 1.63
CA THR A 226 17.98 -15.49 0.32
C THR A 226 19.32 -14.75 0.40
N GLY A 227 19.72 -14.28 1.58
CA GLY A 227 20.84 -13.36 1.74
C GLY A 227 20.53 -11.93 1.26
N ALA A 228 19.26 -11.63 0.99
CA ALA A 228 18.82 -10.31 0.55
C ALA A 228 19.11 -9.23 1.58
N ALA A 229 19.49 -8.05 1.09
CA ALA A 229 19.56 -6.86 1.94
C ALA A 229 18.14 -6.45 2.35
N VAL A 230 18.00 -5.92 3.57
CA VAL A 230 16.75 -5.28 4.01
C VAL A 230 16.98 -3.78 3.98
N VAL A 231 16.23 -3.08 3.14
CA VAL A 231 16.32 -1.62 2.98
C VAL A 231 14.97 -1.02 3.41
N PRO A 232 14.91 -0.21 4.47
CA PRO A 232 13.67 0.43 4.88
C PRO A 232 13.28 1.54 3.90
N ILE A 233 11.98 1.73 3.71
CA ILE A 233 11.41 2.84 2.93
C ILE A 233 10.20 3.43 3.65
N THR A 234 10.03 4.74 3.51
CA THR A 234 8.80 5.45 3.85
C THR A 234 8.38 6.34 2.68
N TYR A 235 7.12 6.72 2.66
CA TYR A 235 6.57 7.64 1.67
C TYR A 235 5.50 8.49 2.34
N LEU A 236 5.48 9.77 1.97
CA LEU A 236 4.52 10.75 2.44
C LEU A 236 4.09 11.64 1.29
N ARG A 237 2.91 12.24 1.44
CA ARG A 237 2.45 13.30 0.55
C ARG A 237 3.07 14.61 1.01
N VAL A 238 3.79 15.27 0.11
CA VAL A 238 4.28 16.65 0.30
C VAL A 238 3.33 17.54 -0.50
N ASP A 239 2.63 18.43 0.20
CA ASP A 239 1.58 19.35 -0.28
C ASP A 239 0.29 18.71 -0.87
#